data_AF-A0A2R6RS33-F1
#
_entry.id   AF-A0A2R6RS33-F1
#
_cell.length_a   1.000
_cell.length_b   1.000
_cell.length_c   1.000
_cell.angle_alpha   90.00
_cell.angle_beta   90.00
_cell.angle_gamma   90.00
#
_symmetry.space_group_name_H-M   'P 1'
#
loop_
_entity.id
_entity.type
_entity.pdbx_description
1 polymer ?
#
loop_
_entity_poly.entity_id
_entity_poly.type
_entity_poly.pdbx_seq_one_letter_code
_entity_poly.pdbx_strand_id
1 'polypeptide(L)'
;MRDTLSQVKLAMVQAEEEQAKSVADKEDHLKSLTTAKEEVDKKILLLKQEESDLKLCGNLEEKLEESTEAIAVIQEQLTNVRQSDLESLRTVALELEDAKNALQEVLREESLLRSSVDALKLEVDEVKRDCSKCKEKEEESESVAENLRGELERSKVKLEETLAGERKQEEASDDMHLKLQQLSSETNSAKQEAEEMKRTIEELKQEAETARNVAKETEEKLQAALEEAEEAKAAEKLVSDQIRNTPARDDATNSETRDKIKLSAEDFESLSTKVEVIEKLAQMKVAAAMAEVEASNASEREAVKRLEASLKEMEDIKAATEDALKKAEMADAAKQVVEGELQKWRQREQNKETGETSSSHQDPEGSLHLQF
;
A
#
# COMPACT_ATOMS: atom_id res chain seq x y z
N MET A 1 -130.85 65.00 167.62
CA MET A 1 -131.22 64.00 166.59
C MET A 1 -131.60 64.69 165.28
N ARG A 2 -130.61 65.10 164.48
CA ARG A 2 -130.76 65.53 163.06
C ARG A 2 -129.45 65.41 162.25
N ASP A 3 -128.31 65.14 162.90
CA ASP A 3 -127.00 64.96 162.25
C ASP A 3 -126.76 63.60 161.58
N THR A 4 -127.67 62.63 161.66
CA THR A 4 -127.50 61.32 161.01
C THR A 4 -127.99 61.26 159.56
N LEU A 5 -128.75 62.26 159.09
CA LEU A 5 -129.28 62.29 157.71
C LEU A 5 -128.28 62.87 156.69
N SER A 6 -127.34 63.71 157.13
CA SER A 6 -126.37 64.35 156.24
C SER A 6 -125.25 63.41 155.78
N GLN A 7 -124.90 62.37 156.54
CA GLN A 7 -123.85 61.41 156.17
C GLN A 7 -124.30 60.38 155.13
N VAL A 8 -125.59 59.99 155.11
CA VAL A 8 -126.09 58.98 154.14
C VAL A 8 -126.21 59.56 152.72
N LYS A 9 -126.53 60.85 152.59
CA LYS A 9 -126.61 61.50 151.27
C LYS A 9 -125.25 61.64 150.58
N LEU A 10 -124.16 61.84 151.33
CA LEU A 10 -122.82 61.97 150.74
C LEU A 10 -122.32 60.63 150.18
N ALA A 11 -122.61 59.52 150.87
CA ALA A 11 -122.20 58.18 150.45
C ALA A 11 -122.91 57.72 149.16
N MET A 12 -124.16 58.13 148.93
CA MET A 12 -124.90 57.75 147.72
C MET A 12 -124.33 58.41 146.46
N VAL A 13 -123.93 59.68 146.54
CA VAL A 13 -123.34 60.41 145.41
C VAL A 13 -121.98 59.84 145.02
N GLN A 14 -121.15 59.43 146.00
CA GLN A 14 -119.87 58.77 145.69
C GLN A 14 -120.05 57.39 145.03
N ALA A 15 -121.09 56.62 145.39
CA ALA A 15 -121.36 55.34 144.76
C ALA A 15 -121.83 55.47 143.30
N GLU A 16 -122.63 56.50 142.99
CA GLU A 16 -123.05 56.80 141.61
C GLU A 16 -121.87 57.24 140.73
N GLU A 17 -120.93 58.03 141.27
CA GLU A 17 -119.74 58.47 140.54
C GLU A 17 -118.76 57.31 140.23
N GLU A 18 -118.55 56.38 141.16
CA GLU A 18 -117.73 55.19 140.88
C GLU A 18 -118.37 54.22 139.87
N GLN A 19 -119.70 54.08 139.88
CA GLN A 19 -120.41 53.25 138.90
C GLN A 19 -120.27 53.81 137.48
N ALA A 20 -120.37 55.13 137.31
CA ALA A 20 -120.19 55.78 136.01
C ALA A 20 -118.77 55.56 135.45
N LYS A 21 -117.74 55.64 136.31
CA LYS A 21 -116.35 55.41 135.91
C LYS A 21 -116.10 53.96 135.48
N SER A 22 -116.67 52.97 136.19
CA SER A 22 -116.53 51.55 135.85
C SER A 22 -117.19 51.18 134.52
N VAL A 23 -118.31 51.83 134.16
CA VAL A 23 -118.98 51.61 132.87
C VAL A 23 -118.14 52.14 131.71
N ALA A 24 -117.55 53.33 131.85
CA ALA A 24 -116.68 53.91 130.84
C ALA A 24 -115.45 53.02 130.54
N ASP A 25 -114.78 52.51 131.58
CA ASP A 25 -113.62 51.62 131.41
C ASP A 25 -113.98 50.31 130.68
N LYS A 26 -115.16 49.73 130.94
CA LYS A 26 -115.64 48.53 130.23
C LYS A 26 -115.93 48.81 128.76
N GLU A 27 -116.44 50.00 128.44
CA GLU A 27 -116.78 50.39 127.08
C GLU A 27 -115.52 50.63 126.23
N ASP A 28 -114.47 51.22 126.81
CA ASP A 28 -113.18 51.39 126.14
C ASP A 28 -112.46 50.04 125.94
N HIS A 29 -112.56 49.12 126.90
CA HIS A 29 -111.98 47.79 126.75
C HIS A 29 -112.66 46.96 125.64
N LEU A 30 -113.98 47.10 125.49
CA LEU A 30 -114.73 46.49 124.40
C LEU A 30 -114.30 47.03 123.04
N LYS A 31 -114.12 48.35 122.91
CA LYS A 31 -113.62 48.98 121.67
C LYS A 31 -112.24 48.45 121.28
N SER A 32 -111.32 48.36 122.25
CA SER A 32 -109.99 47.78 122.03
C SER A 32 -110.05 46.32 121.56
N LEU A 33 -110.93 45.52 122.15
CA LEU A 33 -111.08 44.10 121.80
C LEU A 33 -111.71 43.92 120.41
N THR A 34 -112.65 44.78 120.02
CA THR A 34 -113.18 44.79 118.64
C THR A 34 -112.12 45.17 117.62
N THR A 35 -111.28 46.18 117.90
CA THR A 35 -110.19 46.55 116.97
C THR A 35 -109.13 45.45 116.84
N ALA A 36 -108.77 44.77 117.92
CA ALA A 36 -107.82 43.66 117.88
C ALA A 36 -108.37 42.47 117.09
N LYS A 37 -109.68 42.19 117.21
CA LYS A 37 -110.32 41.13 116.43
C LYS A 37 -110.29 41.43 114.92
N GLU A 38 -110.63 42.65 114.53
CA GLU A 38 -110.58 43.07 113.12
C GLU A 38 -109.16 42.97 112.53
N GLU A 39 -108.13 43.22 113.34
CA GLU A 39 -106.72 43.11 112.92
C GLU A 39 -106.28 41.65 112.72
N VAL A 40 -106.75 40.73 113.58
CA VAL A 40 -106.51 39.28 113.43
C VAL A 40 -107.23 38.73 112.20
N ASP A 41 -108.48 39.13 111.97
CA ASP A 41 -109.25 38.70 110.81
C ASP A 41 -108.59 39.14 109.48
N LYS A 42 -108.00 40.36 109.45
CA LYS A 42 -107.17 40.81 108.32
C LYS A 42 -105.93 39.93 108.08
N LYS A 43 -105.20 39.55 109.14
CA LYS A 43 -104.02 38.67 109.00
C LYS A 43 -104.37 37.28 108.49
N ILE A 44 -105.49 36.71 108.94
CA ILE A 44 -105.95 35.39 108.46
C ILE A 44 -106.25 35.45 106.95
N LEU A 45 -106.83 36.55 106.47
CA LEU A 45 -107.15 36.72 105.05
C LEU A 45 -105.88 36.83 104.19
N LEU A 46 -104.86 37.56 104.65
CA LEU A 46 -103.56 37.65 103.97
C LEU A 46 -102.87 36.28 103.87
N LEU A 47 -102.84 35.50 104.95
CA LEU A 47 -102.22 34.17 104.94
C LEU A 47 -102.92 33.20 103.98
N LYS A 48 -104.25 33.25 103.87
CA LYS A 48 -105.00 32.45 102.90
C LYS A 48 -104.73 32.86 101.46
N GLN A 49 -104.51 34.15 101.22
CA GLN A 49 -104.13 34.65 99.91
C GLN A 49 -102.71 34.17 99.55
N GLU A 50 -101.74 34.27 100.47
CA GLU A 50 -100.38 33.76 100.29
C GLU A 50 -100.34 32.23 100.05
N GLU A 51 -101.17 31.45 100.75
CA GLU A 51 -101.28 29.99 100.52
C GLU A 51 -101.81 29.67 99.10
N SER A 52 -102.71 30.50 98.58
CA SER A 52 -103.27 30.35 97.23
C SER A 52 -102.22 30.69 96.16
N ASP A 53 -101.42 31.73 96.39
CA ASP A 53 -100.33 32.13 95.49
C ASP A 53 -99.23 31.04 95.43
N LEU A 54 -98.91 30.40 96.56
CA LEU A 54 -97.98 29.28 96.63
C LEU A 54 -98.46 28.03 95.86
N LYS A 55 -99.76 27.73 95.91
CA LYS A 55 -100.35 26.62 95.13
C LYS A 55 -100.38 26.90 93.63
N LEU A 56 -100.51 28.17 93.23
CA LEU A 56 -100.44 28.58 91.83
C LEU A 56 -99.02 28.47 91.25
N CYS A 57 -97.99 28.40 92.10
CA CYS A 57 -96.61 28.03 91.74
C CYS A 57 -96.38 26.52 91.53
N GLY A 58 -97.44 25.69 91.48
CA GLY A 58 -97.39 24.22 91.40
C GLY A 58 -96.85 23.59 90.10
N ASN A 59 -96.06 24.31 89.30
CA ASN A 59 -95.39 23.78 88.10
C ASN A 59 -93.85 23.87 88.15
N LEU A 60 -93.28 24.24 89.30
CA LEU A 60 -91.83 24.40 89.46
C LEU A 60 -91.09 23.07 89.52
N GLU A 61 -91.70 22.01 90.05
CA GLU A 61 -91.09 20.68 90.15
C GLU A 61 -91.00 19.99 88.78
N GLU A 62 -92.09 20.00 88.01
CA GLU A 62 -92.12 19.50 86.62
C GLU A 62 -91.13 20.27 85.71
N LYS A 63 -91.07 21.61 85.83
CA LYS A 63 -90.08 22.42 85.09
C LYS A 63 -88.64 22.15 85.51
N LEU A 64 -88.41 21.81 86.78
CA LEU A 64 -87.08 21.45 87.27
C LEU A 64 -86.65 20.09 86.70
N GLU A 65 -87.57 19.13 86.65
CA GLU A 65 -87.34 17.81 86.05
C GLU A 65 -87.09 17.94 84.53
N GLU A 66 -87.94 18.65 83.79
CA GLU A 66 -87.76 18.95 82.36
C GLU A 66 -86.42 19.67 82.09
N SER A 67 -86.07 20.66 82.92
CA SER A 67 -84.77 21.34 82.82
C SER A 67 -83.60 20.41 83.13
N THR A 68 -83.75 19.46 84.05
CA THR A 68 -82.70 18.51 84.43
C THR A 68 -82.47 17.49 83.31
N GLU A 69 -83.54 16.98 82.70
CA GLU A 69 -83.46 16.12 81.53
C GLU A 69 -82.85 16.83 80.32
N ALA A 70 -83.26 18.08 80.04
CA ALA A 70 -82.66 18.89 78.98
C ALA A 70 -81.16 19.13 79.20
N ILE A 71 -80.74 19.39 80.45
CA ILE A 71 -79.32 19.50 80.81
C ILE A 71 -78.59 18.17 80.57
N ALA A 72 -79.17 17.04 80.94
CA ALA A 72 -78.58 15.73 80.73
C ALA A 72 -78.39 15.41 79.23
N VAL A 73 -79.40 15.70 78.40
CA VAL A 73 -79.31 15.55 76.93
C VAL A 73 -78.22 16.46 76.35
N ILE A 74 -78.15 17.72 76.77
CA ILE A 74 -77.11 18.66 76.31
C ILE A 74 -75.72 18.16 76.74
N GLN A 75 -75.59 17.64 77.96
CA GLN A 75 -74.33 17.08 78.45
C GLN A 75 -73.90 15.85 77.62
N GLU A 76 -74.83 14.94 77.31
CA GLU A 76 -74.57 13.77 76.48
C GLU A 76 -74.18 14.17 75.04
N GLN A 77 -74.92 15.09 74.43
CA GLN A 77 -74.59 15.64 73.11
C GLN A 77 -73.21 16.30 73.12
N LEU A 78 -72.89 17.07 74.16
CA LEU A 78 -71.59 17.70 74.31
C LEU A 78 -70.47 16.67 74.46
N THR A 79 -70.68 15.59 75.21
CA THR A 79 -69.69 14.51 75.31
C THR A 79 -69.51 13.77 73.98
N ASN A 80 -70.60 13.51 73.25
CA ASN A 80 -70.56 12.84 71.95
C ASN A 80 -69.86 13.71 70.89
N VAL A 81 -70.18 15.01 70.82
CA VAL A 81 -69.49 15.96 69.93
C VAL A 81 -68.01 16.04 70.29
N ARG A 82 -67.67 16.19 71.57
CA ARG A 82 -66.26 16.22 72.02
C ARG A 82 -65.51 14.95 71.65
N GLN A 83 -66.15 13.78 71.78
CA GLN A 83 -65.54 12.52 71.39
C GLN A 83 -65.33 12.46 69.87
N SER A 84 -66.33 12.82 69.08
CA SER A 84 -66.24 12.87 67.62
C SER A 84 -65.17 13.86 67.14
N ASP A 85 -65.08 15.04 67.76
CA ASP A 85 -64.05 16.04 67.48
C ASP A 85 -62.65 15.51 67.81
N LEU A 86 -62.49 14.84 68.95
CA LEU A 86 -61.21 14.23 69.34
C LEU A 86 -60.80 13.10 68.39
N GLU A 87 -61.74 12.27 67.95
CA GLU A 87 -61.50 11.21 66.96
C GLU A 87 -61.13 11.82 65.59
N SER A 88 -61.82 12.87 65.16
CA SER A 88 -61.50 13.61 63.92
C SER A 88 -60.10 14.24 63.98
N LEU A 89 -59.77 14.92 65.08
CA LEU A 89 -58.45 15.51 65.30
C LEU A 89 -57.35 14.44 65.31
N ARG A 90 -57.63 13.26 65.87
CA ARG A 90 -56.67 12.15 65.86
C ARG A 90 -56.42 11.62 64.45
N THR A 91 -57.47 11.47 63.64
CA THR A 91 -57.33 11.05 62.23
C THR A 91 -56.54 12.08 61.42
N VAL A 92 -56.86 13.37 61.56
CA VAL A 92 -56.12 14.45 60.89
C VAL A 92 -54.65 14.48 61.32
N ALA A 93 -54.36 14.23 62.61
CA ALA A 93 -52.98 14.18 63.09
C ALA A 93 -52.18 13.00 62.49
N LEU A 94 -52.82 11.83 62.29
CA LEU A 94 -52.20 10.69 61.62
C LEU A 94 -51.94 10.98 60.13
N GLU A 95 -52.92 11.52 59.41
CA GLU A 95 -52.77 11.91 58.00
C GLU A 95 -51.69 12.98 57.81
N LEU A 96 -51.57 13.93 58.76
CA LEU A 96 -50.51 14.94 58.74
C LEU A 96 -49.13 14.33 58.92
N GLU A 97 -48.99 13.36 59.83
CA GLU A 97 -47.71 12.66 60.03
C GLU A 97 -47.35 11.79 58.81
N ASP A 98 -48.33 11.11 58.21
CA ASP A 98 -48.14 10.34 56.96
C ASP A 98 -47.71 11.26 55.80
N ALA A 99 -48.39 12.41 55.64
CA ALA A 99 -48.04 13.40 54.62
C ALA A 99 -46.64 13.98 54.85
N LYS A 100 -46.26 14.22 56.11
CA LYS A 100 -44.91 14.67 56.50
C LYS A 100 -43.84 13.64 56.17
N ASN A 101 -44.08 12.36 56.46
CA ASN A 101 -43.16 11.28 56.11
C ASN A 101 -43.02 11.13 54.59
N ALA A 102 -44.13 11.19 53.85
CA ALA A 102 -44.11 11.17 52.39
C ALA A 102 -43.30 12.35 51.80
N LEU A 103 -43.44 13.55 52.36
CA LEU A 103 -42.66 14.72 51.93
C LEU A 103 -41.16 14.54 52.20
N GLN A 104 -40.78 13.93 53.33
CA GLN A 104 -39.37 13.62 53.63
C GLN A 104 -38.77 12.63 52.64
N GLU A 105 -39.50 11.58 52.25
CA GLU A 105 -39.05 10.65 51.21
C GLU A 105 -38.89 11.34 49.85
N VAL A 106 -39.84 12.18 49.45
CA VAL A 106 -39.73 12.96 48.19
C VAL A 106 -38.49 13.87 48.21
N LEU A 107 -38.17 14.51 49.33
CA LEU A 107 -36.96 15.33 49.46
C LEU A 107 -35.68 14.50 49.37
N ARG A 108 -35.67 13.29 49.94
CA ARG A 108 -34.53 12.36 49.81
C ARG A 108 -34.34 11.94 48.35
N GLU A 109 -35.41 11.60 47.66
CA GLU A 109 -35.38 11.23 46.24
C GLU A 109 -34.98 12.40 45.34
N GLU A 110 -35.46 13.61 45.60
CA GLU A 110 -35.03 14.84 44.90
C GLU A 110 -33.52 15.04 45.02
N SER A 111 -32.97 14.86 46.23
CA SER A 111 -31.53 14.98 46.45
C SER A 111 -30.73 13.91 45.72
N LEU A 112 -31.21 12.66 45.66
CA LEU A 112 -30.57 11.58 44.90
C LEU A 112 -30.63 11.83 43.39
N LEU A 113 -31.78 12.23 42.87
CA LEU A 113 -31.97 12.57 41.46
C LEU A 113 -31.07 13.75 41.05
N ARG A 114 -30.99 14.79 41.87
CA ARG A 114 -30.08 15.92 41.64
C ARG A 114 -28.62 15.46 41.56
N SER A 115 -28.20 14.62 42.50
CA SER A 115 -26.83 14.06 42.51
C SER A 115 -26.54 13.22 41.26
N SER A 116 -27.51 12.41 40.82
CA SER A 116 -27.41 11.62 39.59
C SER A 116 -27.33 12.50 38.33
N VAL A 117 -28.14 13.56 38.26
CA VAL A 117 -28.10 14.53 37.16
C VAL A 117 -26.74 15.23 37.09
N ASP A 118 -26.15 15.59 38.23
CA ASP A 118 -24.83 16.22 38.25
C ASP A 118 -23.72 15.25 37.83
N ALA A 119 -23.81 13.97 38.23
CA ALA A 119 -22.91 12.92 37.74
C ALA A 119 -23.02 12.72 36.22
N LEU A 120 -24.23 12.66 35.67
CA LEU A 120 -24.46 12.53 34.23
C LEU A 120 -23.95 13.74 33.44
N LYS A 121 -24.03 14.96 33.99
CA LYS A 121 -23.44 16.14 33.35
C LYS A 121 -21.92 16.01 33.23
N LEU A 122 -21.25 15.54 34.29
CA LEU A 122 -19.80 15.32 34.26
C LEU A 122 -19.42 14.26 33.22
N GLU A 123 -20.16 13.15 33.16
CA GLU A 123 -19.95 12.09 32.17
C GLU A 123 -20.15 12.60 30.73
N VAL A 124 -21.19 13.42 30.49
CA VAL A 124 -21.41 14.06 29.19
C VAL A 124 -20.23 14.95 28.79
N ASP A 125 -19.69 15.74 29.71
CA ASP A 125 -18.54 16.61 29.42
C ASP A 125 -17.24 15.82 29.24
N GLU A 126 -17.09 14.67 29.91
CA GLU A 126 -16.00 13.71 29.68
C GLU A 126 -16.09 13.08 28.29
N VAL A 127 -17.25 12.55 27.91
CA VAL A 127 -17.48 11.99 26.58
C VAL A 127 -17.23 13.02 25.48
N LYS A 128 -17.65 14.28 25.65
CA LYS A 128 -17.35 15.35 24.67
C LYS A 128 -15.84 15.58 24.52
N ARG A 129 -15.09 15.54 25.63
CA ARG A 129 -13.63 15.71 25.62
C ARG A 129 -12.98 14.55 24.87
N ASP A 130 -13.42 13.33 25.15
CA ASP A 130 -12.90 12.13 24.49
C ASP A 130 -13.25 12.11 23.00
N CYS A 131 -14.48 12.50 22.62
CA CYS A 131 -14.86 12.67 21.22
C CYS A 131 -13.95 13.69 20.51
N SER A 132 -13.64 14.82 21.15
CA SER A 132 -12.75 15.84 20.57
C SER A 132 -11.34 15.29 20.38
N LYS A 133 -10.80 14.58 21.37
CA LYS A 133 -9.48 13.94 21.30
C LYS A 133 -9.42 12.83 20.25
N CYS A 134 -10.48 12.04 20.10
CA CYS A 134 -10.58 11.03 19.05
C CYS A 134 -10.60 11.68 17.66
N LYS A 135 -11.31 12.79 17.50
CA LYS A 135 -11.35 13.53 16.24
C LYS A 135 -9.97 14.10 15.86
N GLU A 136 -9.25 14.70 16.81
CA GLU A 136 -7.87 15.17 16.57
C GLU A 136 -6.95 14.02 16.11
N LYS A 137 -7.05 12.84 16.75
CA LYS A 137 -6.28 11.66 16.35
C LYS A 137 -6.69 11.11 14.98
N GLU A 138 -7.97 11.18 14.64
CA GLU A 138 -8.47 10.79 13.32
C GLU A 138 -7.89 11.70 12.23
N GLU A 139 -7.93 13.03 12.43
CA GLU A 139 -7.35 14.02 11.52
C GLU A 139 -5.82 13.84 11.38
N GLU A 140 -5.10 13.58 12.49
CA GLU A 140 -3.66 13.27 12.47
C GLU A 140 -3.36 11.98 11.68
N SER A 141 -4.11 10.91 11.95
CA SER A 141 -3.96 9.63 11.26
C SER A 141 -4.30 9.73 9.77
N GLU A 142 -5.30 10.52 9.41
CA GLU A 142 -5.67 10.79 8.01
C GLU A 142 -4.54 11.53 7.29
N SER A 143 -3.96 12.56 7.91
CA SER A 143 -2.80 13.27 7.37
C SER A 143 -1.58 12.35 7.16
N VAL A 144 -1.29 11.46 8.11
CA VAL A 144 -0.24 10.45 7.97
C VAL A 144 -0.53 9.49 6.82
N ALA A 145 -1.78 9.01 6.70
CA ALA A 145 -2.19 8.12 5.63
C ALA A 145 -2.07 8.79 4.24
N GLU A 146 -2.44 10.06 4.13
CA GLU A 146 -2.26 10.83 2.89
C GLU A 146 -0.78 11.00 2.52
N ASN A 147 0.09 11.30 3.50
CA ASN A 147 1.52 11.41 3.25
C ASN A 147 2.13 10.07 2.77
N LEU A 148 1.81 8.97 3.45
CA LEU A 148 2.24 7.63 3.05
C LEU A 148 1.74 7.26 1.65
N ARG A 149 0.49 7.64 1.31
CA ARG A 149 -0.04 7.45 -0.05
C ARG A 149 0.76 8.24 -1.09
N GLY A 150 1.14 9.47 -0.76
CA GLY A 150 1.99 10.30 -1.63
C GLY A 150 3.42 9.76 -1.77
N GLU A 151 3.99 9.17 -0.71
CA GLU A 151 5.28 8.46 -0.77
C GLU A 151 5.21 7.21 -1.64
N LEU A 152 4.15 6.41 -1.48
CA LEU A 152 3.93 5.21 -2.28
C LEU A 152 3.83 5.53 -3.77
N GLU A 153 3.05 6.56 -4.15
CA GLU A 153 2.91 6.95 -5.56
C GLU A 153 4.23 7.47 -6.13
N ARG A 154 4.99 8.28 -5.35
CA ARG A 154 6.35 8.70 -5.75
C ARG A 154 7.29 7.53 -5.94
N SER A 155 7.24 6.53 -5.06
CA SER A 155 8.05 5.31 -5.17
C SER A 155 7.67 4.50 -6.40
N LYS A 156 6.37 4.39 -6.69
CA LYS A 156 5.85 3.69 -7.87
C LYS A 156 6.33 4.34 -9.18
N VAL A 157 6.23 5.67 -9.28
CA VAL A 157 6.73 6.40 -10.47
C VAL A 157 8.24 6.19 -10.66
N LYS A 158 9.03 6.28 -9.57
CA LYS A 158 10.47 6.00 -9.64
C LYS A 158 10.78 4.58 -10.10
N LEU A 159 10.03 3.59 -9.62
CA LEU A 159 10.18 2.19 -10.03
C LEU A 159 9.84 2.00 -11.51
N GLU A 160 8.78 2.65 -12.01
CA GLU A 160 8.43 2.59 -13.43
C GLU A 160 9.52 3.24 -14.31
N GLU A 161 10.11 4.36 -13.86
CA GLU A 161 11.24 5.01 -14.54
C GLU A 161 12.50 4.13 -14.56
N THR A 162 12.85 3.46 -13.45
CA THR A 162 14.01 2.57 -13.39
C THR A 162 13.80 1.34 -14.27
N LEU A 163 12.62 0.71 -14.25
CA LEU A 163 12.30 -0.43 -15.12
C LEU A 163 12.32 -0.05 -16.60
N ALA A 164 11.85 1.16 -16.97
CA ALA A 164 11.95 1.64 -18.33
C ALA A 164 13.41 1.91 -18.75
N GLY A 165 14.26 2.37 -17.81
CA GLY A 165 15.70 2.50 -18.02
C GLY A 165 16.39 1.15 -18.21
N GLU A 166 16.08 0.17 -17.37
CA GLU A 166 16.63 -1.19 -17.44
C GLU A 166 16.28 -1.87 -18.77
N ARG A 167 15.01 -1.81 -19.21
CA ARG A 167 14.59 -2.37 -20.51
C ARG A 167 15.37 -1.79 -21.68
N LYS A 168 15.60 -0.48 -21.71
CA LYS A 168 16.40 0.16 -22.77
C LYS A 168 17.85 -0.31 -22.75
N GLN A 169 18.42 -0.51 -21.56
CA GLN A 169 19.78 -0.99 -21.41
C GLN A 169 19.91 -2.47 -21.77
N GLU A 170 18.91 -3.29 -21.44
CA GLU A 170 18.79 -4.69 -21.85
C GLU A 170 18.69 -4.80 -23.38
N GLU A 171 17.80 -4.02 -24.02
CA GLU A 171 17.68 -3.97 -25.49
C GLU A 171 19.00 -3.57 -26.16
N ALA A 172 19.72 -2.58 -25.61
CA ALA A 172 21.03 -2.17 -26.12
C ALA A 172 22.11 -3.26 -25.93
N SER A 173 22.06 -3.99 -24.82
CA SER A 173 22.95 -5.12 -24.54
C SER A 173 22.69 -6.27 -25.52
N ASP A 174 21.42 -6.58 -25.80
CA ASP A 174 21.04 -7.63 -26.75
C ASP A 174 21.45 -7.28 -28.18
N ASP A 175 21.26 -6.04 -28.62
CA ASP A 175 21.74 -5.56 -29.94
C ASP A 175 23.27 -5.65 -30.05
N MET A 176 24.00 -5.31 -28.99
CA MET A 176 25.45 -5.46 -28.94
C MET A 176 25.87 -6.94 -29.03
N HIS A 177 25.18 -7.83 -28.32
CA HIS A 177 25.44 -9.26 -28.36
C HIS A 177 25.24 -9.83 -29.76
N LEU A 178 24.15 -9.45 -30.44
CA LEU A 178 23.89 -9.85 -31.83
C LEU A 178 24.98 -9.37 -32.79
N LYS A 179 25.42 -8.11 -32.65
CA LYS A 179 26.52 -7.56 -33.48
C LYS A 179 27.84 -8.30 -33.25
N LEU A 180 28.17 -8.66 -32.01
CA LEU A 180 29.36 -9.44 -31.69
C LEU A 180 29.30 -10.84 -32.28
N GLN A 181 28.15 -11.50 -32.18
CA GLN A 181 27.94 -12.81 -32.80
C GLN A 181 28.12 -12.75 -34.32
N GLN A 182 27.57 -11.71 -34.97
CA GLN A 182 27.76 -11.48 -36.39
C GLN A 182 29.25 -11.28 -36.74
N LEU A 183 29.96 -10.37 -36.06
CA LEU A 183 31.38 -10.13 -36.30
C LEU A 183 32.25 -11.38 -36.07
N SER A 184 31.91 -12.19 -35.08
CA SER A 184 32.59 -13.48 -34.82
C SER A 184 32.39 -14.46 -35.99
N SER A 185 31.17 -14.55 -36.53
CA SER A 185 30.89 -15.39 -37.68
C SER A 185 31.59 -14.92 -38.95
N GLU A 186 31.62 -13.61 -39.21
CA GLU A 186 32.35 -12.99 -40.33
C GLU A 186 33.86 -13.22 -40.22
N THR A 187 34.42 -13.08 -39.02
CA THR A 187 35.85 -13.34 -38.75
C THR A 187 36.21 -14.81 -39.00
N ASN A 188 35.35 -15.74 -38.57
CA ASN A 188 35.57 -17.17 -38.80
C ASN A 188 35.47 -17.54 -40.29
N SER A 189 34.52 -16.96 -41.05
CA SER A 189 34.42 -17.15 -42.50
C SER A 189 35.68 -16.66 -43.20
N ALA A 190 36.11 -15.43 -42.91
CA ALA A 190 37.31 -14.84 -43.52
C ALA A 190 38.57 -15.65 -43.21
N LYS A 191 38.67 -16.23 -42.00
CA LYS A 191 39.77 -17.15 -41.64
C LYS A 191 39.73 -18.45 -42.45
N GLN A 192 38.55 -19.02 -42.68
CA GLN A 192 38.41 -20.23 -43.50
C GLN A 192 38.78 -19.95 -44.96
N GLU A 193 38.30 -18.84 -45.52
CA GLU A 193 38.63 -18.39 -46.88
C GLU A 193 40.15 -18.19 -47.07
N ALA A 194 40.82 -17.59 -46.09
CA ALA A 194 42.28 -17.44 -46.10
C ALA A 194 43.03 -18.79 -46.09
N GLU A 195 42.56 -19.77 -45.30
CA GLU A 195 43.14 -21.13 -45.27
C GLU A 195 42.84 -21.93 -46.56
N GLU A 196 41.70 -21.69 -47.21
CA GLU A 196 41.39 -22.25 -48.53
C GLU A 196 42.29 -21.66 -49.61
N MET A 197 42.47 -20.35 -49.63
CA MET A 197 43.36 -19.67 -50.58
C MET A 197 44.83 -20.09 -50.40
N LYS A 198 45.27 -20.30 -49.16
CA LYS A 198 46.60 -20.83 -48.89
C LYS A 198 46.81 -22.22 -49.50
N ARG A 199 45.79 -23.08 -49.46
CA ARG A 199 45.83 -24.40 -50.12
C ARG A 199 45.91 -24.27 -51.64
N THR A 200 45.09 -23.40 -52.25
CA THR A 200 45.12 -23.20 -53.72
C THR A 200 46.46 -22.63 -54.19
N ILE A 201 47.10 -21.74 -53.42
CA ILE A 201 48.45 -21.25 -53.72
C ILE A 201 49.49 -22.36 -53.70
N GLU A 202 49.43 -23.26 -52.71
CA GLU A 202 50.38 -24.38 -52.64
C GLU A 202 50.20 -25.35 -53.84
N GLU A 203 48.95 -25.59 -54.26
CA GLU A 203 48.63 -26.36 -55.47
C GLU A 203 49.16 -25.68 -56.74
N LEU A 204 48.90 -24.37 -56.92
CA LEU A 204 49.42 -23.59 -58.06
C LEU A 204 50.94 -23.54 -58.08
N LYS A 205 51.59 -23.54 -56.90
CA LYS A 205 53.05 -23.55 -56.79
C LYS A 205 53.62 -24.88 -57.29
N GLN A 206 52.98 -26.00 -56.94
CA GLN A 206 53.33 -27.32 -57.47
C GLN A 206 53.09 -27.38 -58.98
N GLU A 207 51.97 -26.85 -59.48
CA GLU A 207 51.70 -26.76 -60.92
C GLU A 207 52.80 -25.96 -61.64
N ALA A 208 53.14 -24.77 -61.14
CA ALA A 208 54.19 -23.94 -61.73
C ALA A 208 55.57 -24.63 -61.72
N GLU A 209 55.91 -25.34 -60.64
CA GLU A 209 57.15 -26.12 -60.57
C GLU A 209 57.16 -27.28 -61.57
N THR A 210 56.05 -28.00 -61.72
CA THR A 210 55.94 -29.06 -62.73
C THR A 210 56.04 -28.52 -64.15
N ALA A 211 55.40 -27.39 -64.46
CA ALA A 211 55.46 -26.74 -65.77
C ALA A 211 56.89 -26.28 -66.09
N ARG A 212 57.61 -25.73 -65.12
CA ARG A 212 59.02 -25.34 -65.25
C ARG A 212 59.93 -26.54 -65.51
N ASN A 213 59.71 -27.66 -64.81
CA ASN A 213 60.49 -28.88 -65.04
C ASN A 213 60.26 -29.43 -66.47
N VAL A 214 59.02 -29.39 -66.97
CA VAL A 214 58.70 -29.76 -68.35
C VAL A 214 59.37 -28.82 -69.36
N ALA A 215 59.33 -27.51 -69.13
CA ALA A 215 60.01 -26.54 -69.99
C ALA A 215 61.53 -26.76 -70.05
N LYS A 216 62.16 -27.06 -68.91
CA LYS A 216 63.58 -27.42 -68.85
C LYS A 216 63.88 -28.70 -69.63
N GLU A 217 63.04 -29.73 -69.49
CA GLU A 217 63.22 -31.00 -70.21
C GLU A 217 63.07 -30.82 -71.73
N THR A 218 62.11 -30.03 -72.20
CA THR A 218 61.96 -29.76 -73.64
C THR A 218 63.09 -28.89 -74.18
N GLU A 219 63.64 -27.96 -73.38
CA GLU A 219 64.83 -27.19 -73.74
C GLU A 219 66.08 -28.07 -73.86
N GLU A 220 66.30 -29.00 -72.91
CA GLU A 220 67.37 -30.01 -72.99
C GLU A 220 67.23 -30.91 -74.24
N LYS A 221 66.00 -31.32 -74.59
CA LYS A 221 65.73 -32.08 -75.83
C LYS A 221 66.02 -31.27 -77.09
N LEU A 222 65.67 -29.99 -77.11
CA LEU A 222 66.00 -29.09 -78.23
C LEU A 222 67.52 -28.95 -78.38
N GLN A 223 68.26 -28.79 -77.28
CA GLN A 223 69.72 -28.71 -77.32
C GLN A 223 70.32 -30.01 -77.89
N ALA A 224 69.86 -31.17 -77.45
CA ALA A 224 70.29 -32.46 -78.00
C ALA A 224 69.97 -32.60 -79.50
N ALA A 225 68.79 -32.15 -79.94
CA ALA A 225 68.41 -32.17 -81.36
C ALA A 225 69.25 -31.21 -82.22
N LEU A 226 69.67 -30.07 -81.68
CA LEU A 226 70.59 -29.14 -82.33
C LEU A 226 71.99 -29.74 -82.43
N GLU A 227 72.51 -30.34 -81.36
CA GLU A 227 73.79 -31.05 -81.36
C GLU A 227 73.80 -32.21 -82.38
N GLU A 228 72.75 -33.04 -82.43
CA GLU A 228 72.61 -34.11 -83.44
C GLU A 228 72.58 -33.54 -84.86
N ALA A 229 71.86 -32.43 -85.09
CA ALA A 229 71.82 -31.79 -86.40
C ALA A 229 73.17 -31.19 -86.81
N GLU A 230 73.94 -30.62 -85.87
CA GLU A 230 75.29 -30.11 -86.10
C GLU A 230 76.29 -31.24 -86.36
N GLU A 231 76.24 -32.33 -85.58
CA GLU A 231 77.05 -33.53 -85.79
C GLU A 231 76.79 -34.16 -87.16
N ALA A 232 75.51 -34.30 -87.54
CA ALA A 232 75.12 -34.81 -88.86
C ALA A 232 75.66 -33.92 -89.99
N LYS A 233 75.58 -32.59 -89.83
CA LYS A 233 76.13 -31.62 -90.80
C LYS A 233 77.65 -31.64 -90.86
N ALA A 234 78.33 -31.80 -89.73
CA ALA A 234 79.78 -31.94 -89.67
C ALA A 234 80.25 -33.25 -90.33
N ALA A 235 79.54 -34.35 -90.09
CA ALA A 235 79.78 -35.64 -90.74
C ALA A 235 79.56 -35.56 -92.26
N GLU A 236 78.49 -34.91 -92.71
CA GLU A 236 78.23 -34.63 -94.13
C GLU A 236 79.41 -33.85 -94.75
N LYS A 237 79.85 -32.76 -94.12
CA LYS A 237 80.99 -31.96 -94.58
C LYS A 237 82.28 -32.78 -94.64
N LEU A 238 82.55 -33.61 -93.64
CA LEU A 238 83.72 -34.48 -93.59
C LEU A 238 83.72 -35.47 -94.75
N VAL A 239 82.59 -36.14 -95.01
CA VAL A 239 82.44 -37.05 -96.16
C VAL A 239 82.60 -36.30 -97.47
N SER A 240 82.02 -35.10 -97.60
CA SER A 240 82.16 -34.23 -98.77
C SER A 240 83.63 -33.84 -99.03
N ASP A 241 84.35 -33.43 -97.97
CA ASP A 241 85.78 -33.09 -98.03
C ASP A 241 86.63 -34.32 -98.37
N GLN A 242 86.31 -35.51 -97.83
CA GLN A 242 86.98 -36.77 -98.18
C GLN A 242 86.77 -37.13 -99.65
N ILE A 243 85.53 -37.06 -100.16
CA ILE A 243 85.22 -37.29 -101.57
C ILE A 243 86.02 -36.33 -102.45
N ARG A 244 86.13 -35.05 -102.06
CA ARG A 244 86.86 -34.01 -102.80
C ARG A 244 88.38 -34.18 -102.75
N ASN A 245 88.92 -34.75 -101.67
CA ASN A 245 90.36 -34.88 -101.41
C ASN A 245 90.93 -36.29 -101.65
N THR A 246 90.17 -37.25 -102.18
CA THR A 246 90.71 -38.58 -102.56
C THR A 246 91.79 -38.45 -103.65
N PRO A 247 93.07 -38.80 -103.39
CA PRO A 247 94.08 -38.83 -104.42
C PRO A 247 93.89 -40.07 -105.29
N ALA A 248 93.98 -39.90 -106.62
CA ALA A 248 94.05 -41.01 -107.57
C ALA A 248 95.23 -41.92 -107.19
N ARG A 249 94.94 -43.12 -106.72
CA ARG A 249 95.95 -44.11 -106.37
C ARG A 249 96.37 -44.85 -107.64
N ASP A 250 97.50 -44.43 -108.20
CA ASP A 250 98.24 -45.21 -109.18
C ASP A 250 98.80 -46.47 -108.50
N ASP A 251 98.26 -47.65 -108.84
CA ASP A 251 99.11 -48.83 -109.07
C ASP A 251 98.37 -49.99 -109.78
N ALA A 252 98.95 -50.35 -110.92
CA ALA A 252 99.02 -51.66 -111.56
C ALA A 252 97.77 -52.39 -112.13
N THR A 253 97.67 -52.27 -113.46
CA THR A 253 97.29 -53.28 -114.49
C THR A 253 95.82 -53.47 -114.88
N ASN A 254 95.54 -53.11 -116.14
CA ASN A 254 94.43 -53.52 -117.02
C ASN A 254 92.99 -53.16 -116.63
N SER A 255 92.54 -51.98 -117.06
CA SER A 255 91.32 -51.78 -117.88
C SER A 255 91.18 -50.29 -118.18
N GLU A 256 90.97 -49.93 -119.44
CA GLU A 256 90.66 -48.55 -119.86
C GLU A 256 89.24 -48.16 -119.44
N THR A 257 89.01 -47.99 -118.14
CA THR A 257 87.97 -47.09 -117.64
C THR A 257 88.59 -46.23 -116.57
N ARG A 258 88.98 -45.02 -116.98
CA ARG A 258 89.25 -43.93 -116.05
C ARG A 258 87.91 -43.68 -115.36
N ASP A 259 87.70 -44.27 -114.18
CA ASP A 259 86.43 -44.34 -113.45
C ASP A 259 85.98 -42.96 -112.94
N LYS A 260 85.71 -42.06 -113.88
CA LYS A 260 84.78 -40.97 -113.69
C LYS A 260 83.42 -41.65 -113.63
N ILE A 261 82.82 -41.69 -112.44
CA ILE A 261 81.43 -42.10 -112.29
C ILE A 261 80.61 -41.14 -113.15
N LYS A 262 80.22 -41.57 -114.34
CA LYS A 262 79.29 -40.83 -115.21
C LYS A 262 77.91 -41.03 -114.64
N LEU A 263 77.54 -40.14 -113.71
CA LEU A 263 76.15 -40.01 -113.27
C LEU A 263 75.33 -39.50 -114.46
N SER A 264 74.17 -40.10 -114.69
CA SER A 264 73.20 -39.49 -115.58
C SER A 264 72.73 -38.16 -114.97
N ALA A 265 72.25 -37.23 -115.80
CA ALA A 265 71.69 -35.98 -115.29
C ALA A 265 70.55 -36.25 -114.29
N GLU A 266 69.75 -37.29 -114.54
CA GLU A 266 68.70 -37.77 -113.63
C GLU A 266 69.24 -38.29 -112.29
N ASP A 267 70.35 -39.04 -112.27
CA ASP A 267 70.93 -39.55 -111.02
C ASP A 267 71.53 -38.42 -110.16
N PHE A 268 72.15 -37.42 -110.80
CA PHE A 268 72.67 -36.24 -110.12
C PHE A 268 71.53 -35.39 -109.53
N GLU A 269 70.49 -35.13 -110.31
CA GLU A 269 69.29 -34.42 -109.83
C GLU A 269 68.58 -35.21 -108.72
N SER A 270 68.49 -36.54 -108.83
CA SER A 270 67.91 -37.42 -107.80
C SER A 270 68.68 -37.35 -106.47
N LEU A 271 70.01 -37.39 -106.52
CA LEU A 271 70.86 -37.25 -105.32
C LEU A 271 70.79 -35.85 -104.71
N SER A 272 70.85 -34.79 -105.54
CA SER A 272 70.71 -33.40 -105.09
C SER A 272 69.34 -33.17 -104.43
N THR A 273 68.28 -33.70 -105.03
CA THR A 273 66.91 -33.62 -104.48
C THR A 273 66.81 -34.35 -103.15
N LYS A 274 67.45 -35.53 -103.00
CA LYS A 274 67.46 -36.27 -101.71
C LYS A 274 68.19 -35.50 -100.61
N VAL A 275 69.33 -34.87 -100.91
CA VAL A 275 70.06 -34.03 -99.94
C VAL A 275 69.18 -32.86 -99.49
N GLU A 276 68.55 -32.14 -100.41
CA GLU A 276 67.62 -31.06 -100.07
C GLU A 276 66.43 -31.54 -99.22
N VAL A 277 65.88 -32.72 -99.50
CA VAL A 277 64.79 -33.32 -98.72
C VAL A 277 65.26 -33.67 -97.31
N ILE A 278 66.47 -34.20 -97.14
CA ILE A 278 67.05 -34.52 -95.82
C ILE A 278 67.35 -33.24 -95.02
N GLU A 279 67.91 -32.21 -95.67
CA GLU A 279 68.17 -30.91 -95.03
C GLU A 279 66.86 -30.23 -94.57
N LYS A 280 65.84 -30.22 -95.45
CA LYS A 280 64.51 -29.73 -95.09
C LYS A 280 63.89 -30.53 -93.95
N LEU A 281 64.07 -31.86 -93.94
CA LEU A 281 63.58 -32.72 -92.86
C LEU A 281 64.29 -32.40 -91.53
N ALA A 282 65.60 -32.18 -91.54
CA ALA A 282 66.36 -31.79 -90.36
C ALA A 282 65.94 -30.40 -89.84
N GLN A 283 65.80 -29.42 -90.74
CA GLN A 283 65.27 -28.09 -90.40
C GLN A 283 63.85 -28.17 -89.82
N MET A 284 62.97 -29.00 -90.40
CA MET A 284 61.63 -29.23 -89.88
C MET A 284 61.65 -29.86 -88.48
N LYS A 285 62.55 -30.81 -88.20
CA LYS A 285 62.69 -31.41 -86.86
C LYS A 285 63.14 -30.38 -85.82
N VAL A 286 64.12 -29.54 -86.16
CA VAL A 286 64.57 -28.44 -85.29
C VAL A 286 63.43 -27.43 -85.07
N ALA A 287 62.71 -27.04 -86.13
CA ALA A 287 61.58 -26.13 -86.02
C ALA A 287 60.43 -26.70 -85.17
N ALA A 288 60.15 -28.00 -85.27
CA ALA A 288 59.15 -28.68 -84.44
C ALA A 288 59.57 -28.71 -82.96
N ALA A 289 60.84 -29.02 -82.66
CA ALA A 289 61.38 -28.98 -81.31
C ALA A 289 61.38 -27.56 -80.72
N MET A 290 61.70 -26.54 -81.53
CA MET A 290 61.58 -25.13 -81.12
C MET A 290 60.13 -24.75 -80.79
N ALA A 291 59.16 -25.18 -81.60
CA ALA A 291 57.75 -24.95 -81.34
C ALA A 291 57.26 -25.64 -80.06
N GLU A 292 57.77 -26.84 -79.76
CA GLU A 292 57.49 -27.56 -78.50
C GLU A 292 58.03 -26.80 -77.29
N VAL A 293 59.27 -26.29 -77.35
CA VAL A 293 59.86 -25.44 -76.30
C VAL A 293 59.09 -24.14 -76.11
N GLU A 294 58.68 -23.46 -77.19
CA GLU A 294 57.87 -22.25 -77.10
C GLU A 294 56.51 -22.51 -76.44
N ALA A 295 55.88 -23.65 -76.75
CA ALA A 295 54.62 -24.07 -76.11
C ALA A 295 54.82 -24.39 -74.62
N SER A 296 55.87 -25.12 -74.24
CA SER A 296 56.19 -25.39 -72.83
C SER A 296 56.51 -24.11 -72.05
N ASN A 297 57.32 -23.22 -72.62
CA ASN A 297 57.65 -21.92 -72.02
C ASN A 297 56.42 -21.00 -71.89
N ALA A 298 55.49 -21.04 -72.85
CA ALA A 298 54.22 -20.32 -72.73
C ALA A 298 53.38 -20.86 -71.56
N SER A 299 53.30 -22.19 -71.42
CA SER A 299 52.60 -22.84 -70.32
C SER A 299 53.22 -22.54 -68.95
N GLU A 300 54.56 -22.53 -68.84
CA GLU A 300 55.26 -22.15 -67.60
C GLU A 300 54.93 -20.70 -67.22
N ARG A 301 55.05 -19.77 -68.17
CA ARG A 301 54.75 -18.35 -67.92
C ARG A 301 53.30 -18.14 -67.51
N GLU A 302 52.36 -18.89 -68.08
CA GLU A 302 50.96 -18.82 -67.68
C GLU A 302 50.77 -19.34 -66.25
N ALA A 303 51.35 -20.50 -65.90
CA ALA A 303 51.29 -21.06 -64.55
C ALA A 303 51.90 -20.12 -63.50
N VAL A 304 53.06 -19.50 -63.80
CA VAL A 304 53.69 -18.49 -62.92
C VAL A 304 52.80 -17.26 -62.75
N LYS A 305 52.19 -16.75 -63.84
CA LYS A 305 51.25 -15.62 -63.74
C LYS A 305 50.03 -15.94 -62.89
N ARG A 306 49.48 -17.16 -62.98
CA ARG A 306 48.37 -17.60 -62.14
C ARG A 306 48.78 -17.64 -60.66
N LEU A 307 49.96 -18.18 -60.36
CA LEU A 307 50.53 -18.19 -59.01
C LEU A 307 50.71 -16.76 -58.46
N GLU A 308 51.31 -15.85 -59.23
CA GLU A 308 51.53 -14.45 -58.83
C GLU A 308 50.20 -13.73 -58.55
N ALA A 309 49.19 -13.94 -59.38
CA ALA A 309 47.87 -13.37 -59.19
C ALA A 309 47.22 -13.85 -57.89
N SER A 310 47.25 -15.16 -57.61
CA SER A 310 46.69 -15.73 -56.37
C SER A 310 47.48 -15.32 -55.12
N LEU A 311 48.82 -15.20 -55.21
CA LEU A 311 49.63 -14.67 -54.10
C LEU A 311 49.24 -13.23 -53.74
N LYS A 312 49.01 -12.39 -54.75
CA LYS A 312 48.57 -11.01 -54.55
C LYS A 312 47.18 -10.96 -53.90
N GLU A 313 46.25 -11.80 -54.36
CA GLU A 313 44.91 -11.91 -53.78
C GLU A 313 44.96 -12.34 -52.31
N MET A 314 45.85 -13.28 -51.94
CA MET A 314 46.05 -13.68 -50.54
C MET A 314 46.61 -12.56 -49.69
N GLU A 315 47.50 -11.72 -50.24
CA GLU A 315 48.04 -10.57 -49.53
C GLU A 315 46.93 -9.54 -49.22
N ASP A 316 46.04 -9.31 -50.18
CA ASP A 316 44.86 -8.44 -50.00
C ASP A 316 43.88 -9.02 -48.96
N ILE A 317 43.57 -10.33 -49.01
CA ILE A 317 42.72 -11.00 -47.99
C ILE A 317 43.38 -10.98 -46.61
N LYS A 318 44.70 -11.15 -46.54
CA LYS A 318 45.44 -11.10 -45.28
C LYS A 318 45.38 -9.71 -44.64
N ALA A 319 45.50 -8.66 -45.43
CA ALA A 319 45.32 -7.29 -44.94
C ALA A 319 43.89 -7.07 -44.43
N ALA A 320 42.88 -7.52 -45.19
CA ALA A 320 41.48 -7.41 -44.79
C ALA A 320 41.15 -8.20 -43.51
N THR A 321 41.71 -9.41 -43.35
CA THR A 321 41.52 -10.25 -42.15
C THR A 321 42.21 -9.67 -40.92
N GLU A 322 43.42 -9.10 -41.03
CA GLU A 322 44.07 -8.40 -39.91
C GLU A 322 43.26 -7.19 -39.44
N ASP A 323 42.69 -6.42 -40.37
CA ASP A 323 41.84 -5.27 -40.02
C ASP A 323 40.50 -5.70 -39.41
N ALA A 324 39.90 -6.79 -39.89
CA ALA A 324 38.70 -7.37 -39.29
C ALA A 324 38.98 -7.89 -37.86
N LEU A 325 40.12 -8.55 -37.65
CA LEU A 325 40.53 -9.06 -36.34
C LEU A 325 40.73 -7.94 -35.33
N LYS A 326 41.41 -6.85 -35.70
CA LYS A 326 41.54 -5.66 -34.82
C LYS A 326 40.17 -5.08 -34.44
N LYS A 327 39.23 -5.00 -35.40
CA LYS A 327 37.86 -4.51 -35.13
C LYS A 327 37.11 -5.45 -34.17
N ALA A 328 37.25 -6.76 -34.34
CA ALA A 328 36.65 -7.74 -33.45
C ALA A 328 37.23 -7.65 -32.03
N GLU A 329 38.55 -7.54 -31.87
CA GLU A 329 39.21 -7.35 -30.57
C GLU A 329 38.76 -6.06 -29.87
N MET A 330 38.63 -4.96 -30.62
CA MET A 330 38.09 -3.70 -30.09
C MET A 330 36.63 -3.84 -29.66
N ALA A 331 35.82 -4.57 -30.41
CA ALA A 331 34.42 -4.82 -30.07
C ALA A 331 34.28 -5.69 -28.80
N ASP A 332 35.11 -6.73 -28.65
CA ASP A 332 35.14 -7.57 -27.45
C ASP A 332 35.64 -6.80 -26.22
N ALA A 333 36.64 -5.92 -26.37
CA ALA A 333 37.06 -5.04 -25.28
C ALA A 333 35.94 -4.08 -24.86
N ALA A 334 35.22 -3.50 -25.83
CA ALA A 334 34.07 -2.64 -25.55
C ALA A 334 32.93 -3.41 -24.86
N LYS A 335 32.67 -4.65 -25.28
CA LYS A 335 31.70 -5.56 -24.64
C LYS A 335 32.03 -5.76 -23.16
N GLN A 336 33.26 -6.11 -22.82
CA GLN A 336 33.67 -6.36 -21.44
C GLN A 336 33.49 -5.13 -20.54
N VAL A 337 33.72 -3.93 -21.09
CA VAL A 337 33.48 -2.67 -20.37
C VAL A 337 31.99 -2.49 -20.08
N VAL A 338 31.14 -2.68 -21.09
CA VAL A 338 29.68 -2.49 -20.97
C VAL A 338 29.06 -3.54 -20.04
N GLU A 339 29.44 -4.81 -20.16
CA GLU A 339 29.00 -5.89 -19.25
C GLU A 339 29.46 -5.62 -17.81
N GLY A 340 30.68 -5.12 -17.63
CA GLY A 340 31.20 -4.73 -16.31
C GLY A 340 30.44 -3.56 -15.69
N GLU A 341 29.99 -2.60 -16.48
CA GLU A 341 29.15 -1.49 -16.01
C GLU A 341 27.71 -1.95 -15.70
N LEU A 342 27.11 -2.79 -16.55
CA LEU A 342 25.80 -3.40 -16.32
C LEU A 342 25.78 -4.21 -15.02
N GLN A 343 26.81 -5.02 -14.78
CA GLN A 343 26.93 -5.82 -13.55
C GLN A 343 27.03 -4.93 -12.30
N LYS A 344 27.83 -3.85 -12.36
CA LYS A 344 27.91 -2.87 -11.27
C LYS A 344 26.58 -2.16 -11.04
N TRP A 345 25.83 -1.85 -12.10
CA TRP A 345 24.50 -1.24 -12.01
C TRP A 345 23.50 -2.17 -11.31
N ARG A 346 23.41 -3.44 -11.75
CA ARG A 346 22.57 -4.46 -11.10
C ARG A 346 22.89 -4.63 -9.62
N GLN A 347 24.18 -4.62 -9.26
CA GLN A 347 24.61 -4.73 -7.86
C GLN A 347 24.23 -3.50 -7.03
N ARG A 348 24.26 -2.29 -7.61
CA ARG A 348 23.82 -1.06 -6.93
C ARG A 348 22.31 -1.06 -6.69
N GLU A 349 21.52 -1.54 -7.64
CA GLU A 349 20.07 -1.60 -7.50
C GLU A 349 19.65 -2.64 -6.45
N GLN A 350 20.23 -3.84 -6.45
CA GLN A 350 20.00 -4.84 -5.38
C GLN A 350 20.39 -4.31 -3.98
N ASN A 351 21.49 -3.55 -3.88
CA ASN A 351 21.91 -2.97 -2.61
C ASN A 351 20.98 -1.84 -2.12
N LYS A 352 20.27 -1.13 -3.02
CA LYS A 352 19.24 -0.17 -2.61
C LYS A 352 18.01 -0.88 -2.06
N GLU A 353 17.53 -1.92 -2.73
CA GLU A 353 16.35 -2.69 -2.28
C GLU A 353 16.58 -3.34 -0.91
N THR A 354 17.79 -3.85 -0.64
CA THR A 354 18.13 -4.44 0.66
C THR A 354 18.41 -3.41 1.75
N GLY A 355 18.96 -2.23 1.39
CA GLY A 355 19.21 -1.12 2.32
C GLY A 355 17.93 -0.50 2.90
N GLU A 356 16.84 -0.45 2.13
CA GLU A 356 15.57 0.12 2.58
C GLU A 356 14.83 -0.76 3.59
N THR A 357 15.05 -2.08 3.59
CA THR A 357 14.42 -3.01 4.56
C THR A 357 15.03 -2.98 5.97
N SER A 358 16.22 -2.41 6.15
CA SER A 358 16.93 -2.42 7.45
C SER A 358 16.82 -1.12 8.26
N SER A 359 16.12 -0.10 7.76
CA SER A 359 16.06 1.23 8.41
C SER A 359 14.76 1.57 9.15
N SER A 360 13.76 0.68 9.23
CA SER A 360 12.46 0.98 9.87
C SER A 360 12.14 0.17 11.14
N HIS A 361 13.15 -0.26 11.90
CA HIS A 361 12.95 -0.86 13.23
C HIS A 361 13.73 -0.08 14.30
N GLN A 362 13.18 1.06 14.68
CA GLN A 362 13.52 1.75 15.93
C GLN A 362 12.22 2.24 16.56
N ASP A 363 11.54 1.31 17.25
CA ASP A 363 10.54 1.66 18.26
C ASP A 363 11.27 2.22 19.49
N PRO A 364 10.88 3.38 20.04
CA PRO A 364 11.29 3.78 21.37
C PRO A 364 10.30 3.19 22.39
N GLU A 365 10.70 2.12 23.08
CA GLU A 365 10.02 1.69 24.30
C GLU A 365 10.18 2.77 25.39
N GLY A 366 9.15 3.60 25.52
CA GLY A 366 8.97 4.52 26.64
C GLY A 366 8.60 3.77 27.91
N SER A 367 9.61 3.41 28.69
CA SER A 367 9.50 3.03 30.09
C SER A 367 8.95 4.21 30.91
N LEU A 368 7.74 4.06 31.48
CA LEU A 368 7.30 4.85 32.63
C LEU A 368 6.73 3.92 33.70
N HIS A 369 7.64 3.54 34.59
CA HIS A 369 7.39 3.08 35.93
C HIS A 369 7.02 4.30 36.81
N LEU A 370 5.81 4.34 37.37
CA LEU A 370 5.48 5.24 38.47
C LEU A 370 5.02 4.43 39.68
N GLN A 371 5.87 4.41 40.71
CA GLN A 371 5.48 4.17 42.10
C GLN A 371 5.16 5.52 42.77
N PHE A 372 4.19 5.45 43.68
CA PHE A 372 3.60 6.44 44.59
C PHE A 372 2.44 7.27 44.05
#